data_AF-A0A099YWW8-F1
#
_entry.id   AF-A0A099YWW8-F1
#
_cell.length_a   1.000
_cell.length_b   1.000
_cell.length_c   1.000
_cell.angle_alpha   90.00
_cell.angle_beta   90.00
_cell.angle_gamma   90.00
#
_symmetry.space_group_name_H-M   'P 1'
#
loop_
_entity.id
_entity.type
_entity.pdbx_description
1 polymer ?
#
loop_
_entity_poly.entity_id
_entity_poly.type
_entity_poly.pdbx_seq_one_letter_code
_entity_poly.pdbx_strand_id
1 'polypeptide(L)'
;EHHHLHLSSCHECLQLENSTIESVRFASAENIPELPDDCSSKPEDKNDEYITREIKRVNLAGKPPNILIYVGCEGSKMQFEQVKSVLEECVDGDSYTIYHLREEQVLKDPWVDNAVLLVIATEETISEENHKQFIKFLSNGGKILGFSSSFAFNGIQIKRKDKLKTVCELVVSKPDNTEIKLDFLISGCIFEEAMKENISKVKPLSRLSNADRDLVIVRLPYGNSGGEAVLSQVHLELDINSMDIQTEEDFNSLKISNTKRYEILKEILISLGLSCELREIPMLTPIHLLSSDEVRLLLLLGWLK
;
A
#
# COMPACT_ATOMS: atom_id res chain seq x y z
N GLU A 1 7.45 -33.48 43.02
CA GLU A 1 7.76 -32.33 43.89
C GLU A 1 7.07 -31.09 43.33
N HIS A 2 6.00 -30.62 43.98
CA HIS A 2 5.25 -29.43 43.56
C HIS A 2 5.70 -28.24 44.39
N HIS A 3 6.21 -27.18 43.74
CA HIS A 3 6.54 -25.92 44.40
C HIS A 3 5.42 -24.91 44.09
N HIS A 4 4.59 -24.62 45.09
CA HIS A 4 3.63 -23.53 45.04
C HIS A 4 4.35 -22.20 45.32
N LEU A 5 4.34 -21.28 44.36
CA LEU A 5 4.75 -19.90 44.58
C LEU A 5 3.58 -19.14 45.21
N HIS A 6 3.72 -18.83 46.49
CA HIS A 6 2.77 -18.02 47.25
C HIS A 6 3.09 -16.54 46.99
N LEU A 7 2.29 -15.88 46.15
CA LEU A 7 2.35 -14.43 45.96
C LEU A 7 1.67 -13.76 47.17
N SER A 8 2.46 -13.32 48.15
CA SER A 8 1.99 -12.42 49.20
C SER A 8 1.78 -11.03 48.60
N SER A 9 0.53 -10.59 48.47
CA SER A 9 0.17 -9.23 48.08
C SER A 9 0.53 -8.24 49.19
N CYS A 10 1.45 -7.33 48.93
CA CYS A 10 1.77 -6.22 49.84
C CYS A 10 0.58 -5.26 49.93
N HIS A 11 0.21 -4.88 51.16
CA HIS A 11 -0.91 -3.97 51.45
C HIS A 11 -0.74 -2.57 50.83
N GLU A 12 0.51 -2.16 50.56
CA GLU A 12 0.84 -0.89 49.89
C GLU A 12 0.46 -0.87 48.40
N CYS A 13 0.50 -2.01 47.69
CA CYS A 13 0.14 -2.06 46.28
C CYS A 13 -1.37 -1.83 46.04
N LEU A 14 -2.21 -2.26 46.99
CA LEU A 14 -3.66 -2.10 46.93
C LEU A 14 -4.12 -0.66 47.24
N GLN A 15 -3.30 0.12 47.95
CA GLN A 15 -3.59 1.54 48.22
C GLN A 15 -3.25 2.43 47.03
N LEU A 16 -2.21 2.09 46.25
CA LEU A 16 -1.83 2.80 45.02
C LEU A 16 -2.87 2.65 43.89
N GLU A 17 -3.48 1.47 43.73
CA GLU A 17 -4.58 1.28 42.76
C GLU A 17 -5.82 2.12 43.08
N ASN A 18 -6.19 2.24 44.36
CA ASN A 18 -7.38 3.01 44.76
C ASN A 18 -7.17 4.53 44.65
N SER A 19 -5.95 5.03 44.86
CA SER A 19 -5.63 6.46 44.67
C SER A 19 -5.68 6.92 43.21
N THR A 20 -5.49 6.00 42.26
CA THR A 20 -5.46 6.34 40.82
C THR A 20 -6.87 6.35 40.22
N ILE A 21 -7.81 5.61 40.82
CA ILE A 21 -9.21 5.56 40.37
C ILE A 21 -10.00 6.80 40.82
N GLU A 22 -9.70 7.37 41.99
CA GLU A 22 -10.39 8.58 42.45
C GLU A 22 -9.94 9.86 41.73
N SER A 23 -8.67 9.96 41.29
CA SER A 23 -8.19 11.14 40.56
C SER A 23 -8.81 11.27 39.16
N VAL A 24 -9.16 10.15 38.50
CA VAL A 24 -9.85 10.15 37.20
C VAL A 24 -11.33 10.53 37.34
N ARG A 25 -11.97 10.17 38.46
CA ARG A 25 -13.37 10.55 38.73
C ARG A 25 -13.57 12.04 38.96
N PHE A 26 -12.62 12.71 39.61
CA PHE A 26 -12.72 14.16 39.86
C PHE A 26 -12.37 15.03 38.64
N ALA A 27 -11.62 14.50 37.65
CA ALA A 27 -11.35 15.20 36.40
C ALA A 27 -12.52 15.17 35.39
N SER A 28 -13.62 14.49 35.71
CA SER A 28 -14.77 14.31 34.82
C SER A 28 -15.98 15.21 35.16
N ALA A 29 -15.84 16.13 36.12
CA ALA A 29 -16.96 16.85 36.72
C ALA A 29 -16.94 18.38 36.52
N GLU A 30 -16.21 18.90 35.54
CA GLU A 30 -16.31 20.31 35.15
C GLU A 30 -17.34 20.47 34.01
N ASN A 31 -18.45 21.12 34.34
CA ASN A 31 -19.48 21.58 33.42
C ASN A 31 -18.86 22.47 32.34
N ILE A 32 -18.78 21.96 31.11
CA ILE A 32 -18.47 22.78 29.93
C ILE A 32 -19.76 23.55 29.57
N PRO A 33 -19.78 24.88 29.49
CA PRO A 33 -20.95 25.62 29.04
C PRO A 33 -21.25 25.29 27.58
N GLU A 34 -22.48 24.88 27.29
CA GLU A 34 -22.98 24.68 25.91
C GLU A 34 -23.00 26.03 25.18
N LEU A 35 -22.24 26.13 24.08
CA LEU A 35 -22.26 27.27 23.17
C LEU A 35 -23.50 27.18 22.26
N PRO A 36 -24.15 28.32 21.93
CA PRO A 36 -25.35 28.29 21.11
C PRO A 36 -25.04 27.91 19.65
N ASP A 37 -25.92 27.06 19.13
CA ASP A 37 -25.91 26.48 17.79
C ASP A 37 -26.60 27.44 16.80
N ASP A 38 -25.82 28.29 16.12
CA ASP A 38 -26.33 29.17 15.06
C ASP A 38 -26.20 28.48 13.68
N CYS A 39 -27.32 27.90 13.26
CA CYS A 39 -27.57 27.49 11.88
C CYS A 39 -27.46 28.69 10.92
N SER A 40 -26.73 28.54 9.81
CA SER A 40 -27.27 28.63 8.43
C SER A 40 -26.27 29.21 7.41
N SER A 41 -25.75 28.33 6.56
CA SER A 41 -25.47 28.64 5.16
C SER A 41 -25.55 27.36 4.34
N LYS A 42 -26.62 27.24 3.56
CA LYS A 42 -26.61 26.38 2.36
C LYS A 42 -25.67 27.03 1.35
N PRO A 43 -24.87 26.22 0.65
CA PRO A 43 -25.14 26.12 -0.78
C PRO A 43 -25.29 24.66 -1.21
N GLU A 44 -26.13 24.50 -2.22
CA GLU A 44 -26.26 23.28 -2.98
C GLU A 44 -24.96 23.06 -3.77
N ASP A 45 -24.23 21.98 -3.52
CA ASP A 45 -23.27 21.45 -4.49
C ASP A 45 -23.33 19.92 -4.50
N LYS A 46 -23.80 19.38 -5.63
CA LYS A 46 -24.02 17.95 -5.89
C LYS A 46 -22.72 17.23 -6.27
N ASN A 47 -21.63 17.46 -5.56
CA ASN A 47 -20.33 16.83 -5.87
C ASN A 47 -19.62 16.14 -4.67
N ASP A 48 -20.17 16.25 -3.45
CA ASP A 48 -19.48 15.76 -2.25
C ASP A 48 -19.68 14.27 -1.93
N GLU A 49 -20.54 13.56 -2.66
CA GLU A 49 -20.75 12.11 -2.46
C GLU A 49 -19.60 11.25 -3.03
N TYR A 50 -18.76 11.84 -3.90
CA TYR A 50 -17.58 11.17 -4.45
C TYR A 50 -16.38 11.25 -3.49
N ILE A 51 -16.13 12.43 -2.90
CA ILE A 51 -14.99 12.68 -2.00
C ILE A 51 -15.16 11.95 -0.65
N THR A 52 -16.38 11.83 -0.13
CA THR A 52 -16.62 11.15 1.17
C THR A 52 -16.40 9.63 1.14
N ARG A 53 -16.33 9.01 -0.05
CA ARG A 53 -16.12 7.55 -0.17
C ARG A 53 -14.64 7.16 -0.22
N GLU A 54 -13.79 8.01 -0.80
CA GLU A 54 -12.33 7.80 -0.87
C GLU A 54 -11.64 7.95 0.51
N ILE A 55 -12.21 8.75 1.41
CA ILE A 55 -11.67 9.02 2.75
C ILE A 55 -11.97 7.89 3.77
N LYS A 56 -12.87 6.94 3.45
CA LYS A 56 -13.36 5.93 4.43
C LYS A 56 -12.34 4.85 4.85
N ARG A 57 -11.16 4.79 4.24
CA ARG A 57 -10.08 3.85 4.66
C ARG A 57 -8.93 4.51 5.42
N VAL A 58 -9.07 5.77 5.81
CA VAL A 58 -8.13 6.35 6.77
C VAL A 58 -8.53 5.85 8.15
N ASN A 59 -7.66 5.07 8.78
CA ASN A 59 -7.86 4.57 10.14
C ASN A 59 -8.08 5.76 11.10
N LEU A 60 -9.29 5.90 11.64
CA LEU A 60 -9.64 6.89 12.68
C LEU A 60 -8.82 6.73 13.98
N ALA A 61 -8.10 5.61 14.13
CA ALA A 61 -7.25 5.28 15.26
C ALA A 61 -5.81 5.84 15.18
N GLY A 62 -5.50 6.66 14.16
CA GLY A 62 -4.17 7.27 13.99
C GLY A 62 -3.06 6.30 13.58
N LYS A 63 -3.39 5.03 13.27
CA LYS A 63 -2.44 4.05 12.74
C LYS A 63 -2.31 4.21 11.23
N PRO A 64 -1.08 4.21 10.66
CA PRO A 64 -0.90 4.25 9.22
C PRO A 64 -1.61 3.06 8.54
N PRO A 65 -2.21 3.24 7.35
CA PRO A 65 -2.79 2.13 6.58
C PRO A 65 -1.76 1.06 6.18
N ASN A 66 -2.22 -0.18 5.99
CA ASN A 66 -1.34 -1.30 5.68
C ASN A 66 -1.21 -1.56 4.18
N ILE A 67 0.02 -1.79 3.72
CA ILE A 67 0.34 -2.41 2.44
C ILE A 67 0.77 -3.85 2.72
N LEU A 68 0.20 -4.80 2.01
CA LEU A 68 0.53 -6.22 2.18
C LEU A 68 1.27 -6.73 0.95
N ILE A 69 2.32 -7.51 1.14
CA ILE A 69 3.06 -8.18 0.08
C ILE A 69 2.86 -9.68 0.22
N TYR A 70 2.38 -10.32 -0.84
CA TYR A 70 2.24 -11.76 -0.97
C TYR A 70 3.21 -12.28 -2.03
N VAL A 71 4.11 -13.18 -1.64
CA VAL A 71 5.17 -13.75 -2.50
C VAL A 71 4.96 -15.23 -2.83
N GLY A 72 3.78 -15.79 -2.56
CA GLY A 72 3.50 -17.20 -2.82
C GLY A 72 3.90 -18.12 -1.66
N CYS A 73 3.79 -19.43 -1.88
CA CYS A 73 4.06 -20.45 -0.86
C CYS A 73 5.55 -20.76 -0.77
N GLU A 74 6.26 -20.79 -1.91
CA GLU A 74 7.72 -21.00 -1.95
C GLU A 74 8.48 -19.65 -1.93
N GLY A 75 7.74 -18.55 -1.84
CA GLY A 75 8.27 -17.19 -1.76
C GLY A 75 9.32 -17.03 -0.66
N SER A 76 10.52 -16.64 -1.08
CA SER A 76 11.64 -16.48 -0.16
C SER A 76 11.52 -15.18 0.65
N LYS A 77 12.09 -15.17 1.86
CA LYS A 77 12.26 -13.92 2.64
C LYS A 77 13.02 -12.86 1.83
N MET A 78 13.99 -13.27 1.01
CA MET A 78 14.75 -12.38 0.16
C MET A 78 13.86 -11.64 -0.85
N GLN A 79 12.95 -12.36 -1.51
CA GLN A 79 12.00 -11.78 -2.46
C GLN A 79 11.07 -10.76 -1.78
N PHE A 80 10.57 -11.09 -0.57
CA PHE A 80 9.78 -10.15 0.21
C PHE A 80 10.55 -8.87 0.53
N GLU A 81 11.78 -8.97 1.08
CA GLU A 81 12.57 -7.79 1.44
C GLU A 81 12.95 -6.96 0.21
N GLN A 82 13.17 -7.61 -0.94
CA GLN A 82 13.43 -6.93 -2.20
C GLN A 82 12.25 -6.08 -2.65
N VAL A 83 11.05 -6.68 -2.74
CA VAL A 83 9.82 -5.95 -3.12
C VAL A 83 9.55 -4.83 -2.11
N LYS A 84 9.73 -5.12 -0.82
CA LYS A 84 9.56 -4.15 0.25
C LYS A 84 10.50 -2.95 0.09
N SER A 85 11.81 -3.16 -0.14
CA SER A 85 12.78 -2.07 -0.33
C SER A 85 12.37 -1.13 -1.47
N VAL A 86 11.97 -1.71 -2.61
CA VAL A 86 11.53 -0.90 -3.76
C VAL A 86 10.27 -0.10 -3.45
N LEU A 87 9.32 -0.69 -2.71
CA LEU A 87 8.12 0.02 -2.29
C LEU A 87 8.42 1.13 -1.28
N GLU A 88 9.31 0.91 -0.30
CA GLU A 88 9.73 1.94 0.68
C GLU A 88 10.39 3.15 0.02
N GLU A 89 11.07 2.97 -1.11
CA GLU A 89 11.61 4.06 -1.93
C GLU A 89 10.54 4.80 -2.76
N CYS A 90 9.38 4.17 -2.95
CA CYS A 90 8.28 4.69 -3.77
C CYS A 90 7.19 5.39 -2.98
N VAL A 91 6.80 4.83 -1.83
CA VAL A 91 5.71 5.35 -0.98
C VAL A 91 6.24 6.27 0.11
N ASP A 92 5.36 7.12 0.65
CA ASP A 92 5.67 7.90 1.84
C ASP A 92 5.84 6.96 3.06
N GLY A 93 7.07 6.83 3.55
CA GLY A 93 7.45 5.91 4.62
C GLY A 93 6.75 6.16 5.96
N ASP A 94 6.26 7.38 6.20
CA ASP A 94 5.53 7.74 7.42
C ASP A 94 4.01 7.51 7.27
N SER A 95 3.53 7.35 6.03
CA SER A 95 2.11 7.21 5.73
C SER A 95 1.64 5.75 5.70
N TYR A 96 2.53 4.78 5.55
CA TYR A 96 2.15 3.37 5.34
C TYR A 96 2.99 2.41 6.17
N THR A 97 2.41 1.26 6.51
CA THR A 97 3.17 0.13 7.05
C THR A 97 3.11 -1.06 6.12
N ILE A 98 4.28 -1.60 5.77
CA ILE A 98 4.41 -2.70 4.81
C ILE A 98 4.63 -4.02 5.55
N TYR A 99 3.74 -4.99 5.32
CA TYR A 99 3.80 -6.32 5.95
C TYR A 99 3.84 -7.45 4.92
N HIS A 100 4.43 -8.57 5.31
CA HIS A 100 4.34 -9.82 4.56
C HIS A 100 3.01 -10.51 4.88
N LEU A 101 2.17 -10.73 3.87
CA LEU A 101 1.03 -11.62 3.92
C LEU A 101 1.47 -13.03 3.52
N ARG A 102 1.62 -13.92 4.51
CA ARG A 102 1.99 -15.32 4.25
C ARG A 102 0.81 -16.10 3.70
N GLU A 103 1.10 -17.19 2.99
CA GLU A 103 0.11 -18.13 2.46
C GLU A 103 -0.95 -18.54 3.49
N GLU A 104 -0.52 -18.90 4.71
CA GLU A 104 -1.43 -19.39 5.75
C GLU A 104 -2.26 -18.27 6.41
N GLN A 105 -2.00 -17.02 6.05
CA GLN A 105 -2.73 -15.84 6.54
C GLN A 105 -3.77 -15.35 5.53
N VAL A 106 -3.67 -15.73 4.25
CA VAL A 106 -4.59 -15.25 3.19
C VAL A 106 -6.04 -15.58 3.53
N LEU A 107 -6.32 -16.76 4.07
CA LEU A 107 -7.67 -17.21 4.43
C LEU A 107 -8.13 -16.77 5.82
N LYS A 108 -7.29 -16.04 6.57
CA LYS A 108 -7.59 -15.61 7.93
C LYS A 108 -8.07 -14.16 7.93
N ASP A 109 -9.15 -13.87 8.63
CA ASP A 109 -9.51 -12.49 8.96
C ASP A 109 -8.43 -11.87 9.88
N PRO A 110 -8.21 -10.53 9.90
CA PRO A 110 -9.00 -9.47 9.29
C PRO A 110 -8.26 -8.64 8.22
N TRP A 111 -7.24 -9.18 7.54
CA TRP A 111 -6.35 -8.37 6.70
C TRP A 111 -7.07 -7.66 5.54
N VAL A 112 -8.11 -8.28 4.97
CA VAL A 112 -8.90 -7.78 3.84
C VAL A 112 -9.50 -6.39 4.14
N ASP A 113 -9.88 -6.16 5.40
CA ASP A 113 -10.51 -4.90 5.81
C ASP A 113 -9.49 -3.85 6.27
N ASN A 114 -8.25 -4.27 6.52
CA ASN A 114 -7.21 -3.43 7.12
C ASN A 114 -6.09 -3.03 6.15
N ALA A 115 -6.12 -3.54 4.92
CA ALA A 115 -5.14 -3.21 3.89
C ALA A 115 -5.70 -2.20 2.89
N VAL A 116 -4.86 -1.27 2.46
CA VAL A 116 -5.17 -0.34 1.36
C VAL A 116 -4.68 -0.87 0.02
N LEU A 117 -3.57 -1.62 0.01
CA LEU A 117 -2.95 -2.21 -1.17
C LEU A 117 -2.50 -3.63 -0.86
N LEU A 118 -2.77 -4.54 -1.77
CA LEU A 118 -2.17 -5.88 -1.81
C LEU A 118 -1.25 -5.96 -3.02
N VAL A 119 0.02 -6.26 -2.78
CA VAL A 119 1.04 -6.52 -3.77
C VAL A 119 1.21 -8.02 -3.92
N ILE A 120 1.03 -8.54 -5.13
CA ILE A 120 1.20 -9.96 -5.46
C ILE A 120 2.46 -10.07 -6.32
N ALA A 121 3.50 -10.70 -5.78
CA ALA A 121 4.81 -10.82 -6.43
C ALA A 121 5.23 -12.30 -6.50
N THR A 122 4.45 -13.12 -7.19
CA THR A 122 4.75 -14.55 -7.37
C THR A 122 4.35 -15.08 -8.74
N GLU A 123 5.29 -15.74 -9.39
CA GLU A 123 5.07 -16.48 -10.65
C GLU A 123 4.38 -17.84 -10.42
N GLU A 124 4.34 -18.31 -9.16
CA GLU A 124 3.67 -19.55 -8.76
C GLU A 124 2.16 -19.47 -8.99
N THR A 125 1.53 -20.60 -9.27
CA THR A 125 0.07 -20.68 -9.40
C THR A 125 -0.59 -20.40 -8.06
N ILE A 126 -1.45 -19.39 -8.02
CA ILE A 126 -2.23 -19.03 -6.83
C ILE A 126 -3.37 -20.03 -6.67
N SER A 127 -3.59 -20.55 -5.45
CA SER A 127 -4.70 -21.44 -5.15
C SER A 127 -6.06 -20.77 -5.39
N GLU A 128 -7.08 -21.56 -5.74
CA GLU A 128 -8.43 -21.05 -6.00
C GLU A 128 -9.03 -20.33 -4.78
N GLU A 129 -8.71 -20.80 -3.57
CA GLU A 129 -9.15 -20.20 -2.32
C GLU A 129 -8.52 -18.81 -2.10
N ASN A 130 -7.20 -18.68 -2.32
CA ASN A 130 -6.51 -17.40 -2.23
C ASN A 130 -6.98 -16.44 -3.31
N HIS A 131 -7.15 -16.94 -4.53
CA HIS A 131 -7.68 -16.16 -5.64
C HIS A 131 -9.04 -15.55 -5.27
N LYS A 132 -9.96 -16.36 -4.71
CA LYS A 132 -11.27 -15.87 -4.23
C LYS A 132 -11.13 -14.80 -3.14
N GLN A 133 -10.18 -14.92 -2.23
CA GLN A 133 -9.94 -13.87 -1.22
C GLN A 133 -9.41 -12.57 -1.84
N PHE A 134 -8.51 -12.65 -2.81
CA PHE A 134 -8.01 -11.47 -3.52
C PHE A 134 -9.12 -10.77 -4.31
N ILE A 135 -10.01 -11.55 -4.93
CA ILE A 135 -11.22 -11.03 -5.58
C ILE A 135 -12.19 -10.41 -4.56
N LYS A 136 -12.37 -11.01 -3.38
CA LYS A 136 -13.17 -10.44 -2.28
C LYS A 136 -12.60 -9.08 -1.85
N PHE A 137 -11.29 -8.97 -1.70
CA PHE A 137 -10.61 -7.71 -1.39
C PHE A 137 -10.89 -6.63 -2.44
N LEU A 138 -10.77 -6.95 -3.73
CA LEU A 138 -11.17 -6.06 -4.82
C LEU A 138 -12.67 -5.68 -4.74
N SER A 139 -13.55 -6.64 -4.46
CA SER A 139 -15.00 -6.39 -4.37
C SER A 139 -15.38 -5.39 -3.28
N ASN A 140 -14.59 -5.34 -2.21
CA ASN A 140 -14.73 -4.38 -1.11
C ASN A 140 -14.15 -3.00 -1.47
N GLY A 141 -13.54 -2.83 -2.64
CA GLY A 141 -12.90 -1.60 -3.07
C GLY A 141 -11.38 -1.57 -2.85
N GLY A 142 -10.76 -2.70 -2.49
CA GLY A 142 -9.32 -2.83 -2.30
C GLY A 142 -8.55 -2.62 -3.61
N LYS A 143 -7.24 -2.39 -3.48
CA LYS A 143 -6.34 -2.12 -4.61
C LYS A 143 -5.30 -3.23 -4.73
N ILE A 144 -5.07 -3.75 -5.93
CA ILE A 144 -4.06 -4.79 -6.16
C ILE A 144 -2.98 -4.31 -7.13
N LEU A 145 -1.73 -4.60 -6.81
CA LEU A 145 -0.60 -4.45 -7.73
C LEU A 145 0.06 -5.83 -7.94
N GLY A 146 0.05 -6.32 -9.18
CA GLY A 146 0.70 -7.58 -9.56
C GLY A 146 2.07 -7.32 -10.18
N PHE A 147 3.13 -7.87 -9.58
CA PHE A 147 4.50 -7.85 -10.10
C PHE A 147 4.86 -9.21 -10.67
N SER A 148 4.96 -9.30 -12.00
CA SER A 148 5.24 -10.52 -12.76
C SER A 148 4.50 -11.74 -12.22
N SER A 149 3.24 -11.53 -11.82
CA SER A 149 2.49 -12.51 -11.05
C SER A 149 1.63 -13.40 -11.94
N SER A 150 1.29 -14.60 -11.47
CA SER A 150 0.29 -15.48 -12.10
C SER A 150 -1.17 -15.03 -11.88
N PHE A 151 -1.41 -13.99 -11.09
CA PHE A 151 -2.75 -13.48 -10.81
C PHE A 151 -3.36 -12.79 -12.04
N ALA A 152 -4.56 -13.21 -12.44
CA ALA A 152 -5.33 -12.59 -13.51
C ALA A 152 -6.84 -12.77 -13.29
N PHE A 153 -7.65 -11.80 -13.70
CA PHE A 153 -9.12 -11.83 -13.51
C PHE A 153 -9.83 -11.04 -14.62
N ASN A 154 -11.17 -11.04 -14.59
CA ASN A 154 -12.02 -10.31 -15.54
C ASN A 154 -11.74 -10.63 -17.02
N GLY A 155 -11.46 -11.90 -17.32
CA GLY A 155 -11.26 -12.36 -18.70
C GLY A 155 -9.87 -12.05 -19.27
N ILE A 156 -8.96 -11.47 -18.49
CA ILE A 156 -7.54 -11.43 -18.83
C ILE A 156 -6.90 -12.78 -18.52
N GLN A 157 -6.14 -13.29 -19.49
CA GLN A 157 -5.33 -14.48 -19.38
C GLN A 157 -3.85 -14.10 -19.53
N ILE A 158 -3.00 -14.87 -18.86
CA ILE A 158 -1.55 -14.75 -18.99
C ILE A 158 -1.08 -15.83 -19.95
N LYS A 159 -0.34 -15.41 -20.98
CA LYS A 159 0.20 -16.30 -22.00
C LYS A 159 1.72 -16.21 -22.00
N ARG A 160 2.37 -17.36 -21.95
CA ARG A 160 3.83 -17.44 -22.03
C ARG A 160 4.28 -17.31 -23.49
N LYS A 161 5.11 -16.31 -23.77
CA LYS A 161 5.73 -16.09 -25.09
C LYS A 161 7.16 -16.64 -25.09
N ASP A 162 7.90 -16.36 -24.03
CA ASP A 162 9.30 -16.75 -23.88
C ASP A 162 9.53 -17.64 -22.66
N LYS A 163 10.53 -18.51 -22.75
CA LYS A 163 10.87 -19.41 -21.64
C LYS A 163 11.67 -18.72 -20.54
N LEU A 164 12.42 -17.67 -20.88
CA LEU A 164 13.32 -16.96 -19.97
C LEU A 164 12.92 -15.49 -19.86
N LYS A 165 13.31 -14.87 -18.75
CA LYS A 165 13.22 -13.42 -18.56
C LYS A 165 14.14 -12.75 -19.58
N THR A 166 13.65 -11.69 -20.22
CA THR A 166 14.38 -11.00 -21.28
C THR A 166 14.17 -9.50 -21.16
N VAL A 167 15.15 -8.73 -21.63
CA VAL A 167 15.04 -7.28 -21.73
C VAL A 167 14.35 -6.96 -23.05
N CYS A 168 13.31 -6.14 -22.99
CA CYS A 168 12.53 -5.75 -24.16
C CYS A 168 12.22 -4.25 -24.13
N GLU A 169 12.24 -3.64 -25.31
CA GLU A 169 11.74 -2.27 -25.49
C GLU A 169 10.21 -2.28 -25.31
N LEU A 170 9.75 -1.52 -24.33
CA LEU A 170 8.35 -1.29 -24.01
C LEU A 170 7.92 0.10 -24.45
N VAL A 171 6.66 0.21 -24.83
CA VAL A 171 5.97 1.48 -25.00
C VAL A 171 5.05 1.69 -23.82
N VAL A 172 5.31 2.72 -23.02
CA VAL A 172 4.54 3.06 -21.82
C VAL A 172 3.68 4.28 -22.13
N SER A 173 2.38 4.17 -21.90
CA SER A 173 1.41 5.24 -22.12
C SER A 173 1.26 6.09 -20.85
N LYS A 174 1.58 7.37 -20.95
CA LYS A 174 1.43 8.33 -19.86
C LYS A 174 -0.02 8.83 -19.71
N PRO A 175 -0.37 9.44 -18.57
CA PRO A 175 -1.71 10.04 -18.36
C PRO A 175 -2.08 11.12 -19.39
N ASP A 176 -1.10 11.83 -19.95
CA ASP A 176 -1.28 12.84 -21.00
C ASP A 176 -1.37 12.24 -22.42
N ASN A 177 -1.48 10.91 -22.53
CA ASN A 177 -1.47 10.13 -23.77
C ASN A 177 -0.16 10.21 -24.57
N THR A 178 0.93 10.70 -23.98
CA THR A 178 2.25 10.57 -24.60
C THR A 178 2.81 9.16 -24.40
N GLU A 179 3.59 8.70 -25.37
CA GLU A 179 4.24 7.38 -25.32
C GLU A 179 5.74 7.56 -25.10
N ILE A 180 6.30 6.79 -24.17
CA ILE A 180 7.75 6.71 -23.95
C ILE A 180 8.23 5.28 -24.26
N LYS A 181 9.42 5.19 -24.83
CA LYS A 181 10.09 3.92 -25.12
C LYS A 181 11.20 3.67 -24.12
N LEU A 182 11.18 2.51 -23.47
CA LEU A 182 12.13 2.16 -22.41
C LEU A 182 12.37 0.66 -22.40
N ASP A 183 13.59 0.26 -22.05
CA ASP A 183 13.97 -1.14 -21.93
C ASP A 183 13.72 -1.64 -20.51
N PHE A 184 12.99 -2.74 -20.39
CA PHE A 184 12.71 -3.37 -19.11
C PHE A 184 12.82 -4.89 -19.18
N LEU A 185 13.11 -5.50 -18.03
CA LEU A 185 13.07 -6.94 -17.85
C LEU A 185 11.61 -7.40 -17.73
N ILE A 186 11.21 -8.34 -18.59
CA ILE A 186 9.88 -8.96 -18.57
C ILE A 186 9.94 -10.42 -18.10
N SER A 187 8.85 -10.93 -17.55
CA SER A 187 8.70 -12.31 -17.08
C SER A 187 8.74 -13.37 -18.20
N GLY A 188 8.62 -12.93 -19.46
CA GLY A 188 8.39 -13.80 -20.62
C GLY A 188 6.90 -14.12 -20.87
N CYS A 189 6.00 -13.51 -20.11
CA CYS A 189 4.55 -13.61 -20.31
C CYS A 189 3.93 -12.29 -20.77
N ILE A 190 2.77 -12.40 -21.40
CA ILE A 190 1.95 -11.28 -21.87
C ILE A 190 0.49 -11.47 -21.43
N PHE A 191 -0.29 -10.40 -21.46
CA PHE A 191 -1.74 -10.44 -21.21
C PHE A 191 -2.54 -10.56 -22.51
N GLU A 192 -3.53 -11.44 -22.52
CA GLU A 192 -4.48 -11.64 -23.63
C GLU A 192 -5.91 -11.55 -23.09
N GLU A 193 -6.80 -10.84 -23.79
CA GLU A 193 -8.21 -10.75 -23.40
C GLU A 193 -8.98 -11.91 -24.04
N ALA A 194 -9.54 -12.80 -23.22
CA ALA A 194 -10.12 -14.06 -23.66
C ALA A 194 -11.38 -13.90 -24.53
N MET A 195 -12.15 -12.82 -24.37
CA MET A 195 -13.41 -12.57 -25.09
C MET A 195 -13.61 -11.07 -25.35
N LYS A 196 -13.69 -10.67 -26.63
CA LYS A 196 -13.89 -9.28 -27.08
C LYS A 196 -15.32 -8.73 -26.86
N GLU A 197 -16.23 -9.51 -26.28
CA GLU A 197 -17.65 -9.16 -26.15
C GLU A 197 -17.99 -8.39 -24.86
N ASN A 198 -17.09 -8.40 -23.87
CA ASN A 198 -17.19 -7.45 -22.76
C ASN A 198 -16.61 -6.12 -23.25
N ILE A 199 -17.34 -5.01 -23.07
CA ILE A 199 -16.81 -3.65 -23.24
C ILE A 199 -15.50 -3.61 -22.45
N SER A 200 -14.35 -3.60 -23.15
CA SER A 200 -13.05 -3.89 -22.55
C SER A 200 -12.77 -2.87 -21.44
N LYS A 201 -13.05 -3.24 -20.19
CA LYS A 201 -12.71 -2.43 -19.02
C LYS A 201 -11.20 -2.41 -18.77
N VAL A 202 -10.46 -3.22 -19.52
CA VAL A 202 -9.02 -3.32 -19.49
C VAL A 202 -8.41 -2.09 -20.14
N LYS A 203 -7.72 -1.28 -19.33
CA LYS A 203 -6.93 -0.16 -19.82
C LYS A 203 -5.47 -0.59 -19.97
N PRO A 204 -4.91 -0.62 -21.19
CA PRO A 204 -3.49 -0.88 -21.38
C PRO A 204 -2.66 0.28 -20.81
N LEU A 205 -1.64 -0.02 -20.01
CA LEU A 205 -0.66 0.98 -19.54
C LEU A 205 0.69 0.83 -20.26
N SER A 206 1.05 -0.39 -20.67
CA SER A 206 2.26 -0.63 -21.44
C SER A 206 2.15 -1.83 -22.38
N ARG A 207 2.85 -1.73 -23.50
CA ARG A 207 2.91 -2.73 -24.57
C ARG A 207 4.35 -3.03 -24.98
N LEU A 208 4.61 -4.22 -25.50
CA LEU A 208 5.85 -4.51 -26.21
C LEU A 208 5.94 -3.66 -27.49
N SER A 209 7.15 -3.24 -27.85
CA SER A 209 7.45 -2.55 -29.12
C SER A 209 7.48 -3.51 -30.34
N ASN A 210 6.93 -4.70 -30.19
CA ASN A 210 6.86 -5.71 -31.25
C ASN A 210 5.69 -5.46 -32.22
N ALA A 211 5.63 -6.23 -33.30
CA ALA A 211 4.59 -6.10 -34.32
C ALA A 211 3.17 -6.29 -33.76
N ASP A 212 3.01 -7.19 -32.78
CA ASP A 212 1.72 -7.54 -32.18
C ASP A 212 1.25 -6.54 -31.11
N ARG A 213 2.15 -5.65 -30.65
CA ARG A 213 1.90 -4.66 -29.58
C ARG A 213 1.32 -5.31 -28.31
N ASP A 214 1.90 -6.44 -27.94
CA ASP A 214 1.43 -7.29 -26.83
C ASP A 214 1.33 -6.52 -25.52
N LEU A 215 0.29 -6.83 -24.74
CA LEU A 215 0.04 -6.19 -23.44
C LEU A 215 0.97 -6.75 -22.36
N VAL A 216 1.65 -5.86 -21.65
CA VAL A 216 2.54 -6.24 -20.53
C VAL A 216 2.22 -5.53 -19.23
N ILE A 217 1.52 -4.39 -19.27
CA ILE A 217 0.94 -3.77 -18.07
C ILE A 217 -0.50 -3.39 -18.38
N VAL A 218 -1.43 -3.84 -17.53
CA VAL A 218 -2.87 -3.59 -17.67
C VAL A 218 -3.46 -3.06 -16.37
N ARG A 219 -4.45 -2.18 -16.50
CA ARG A 219 -5.26 -1.66 -15.39
C ARG A 219 -6.70 -2.15 -15.54
N LEU A 220 -7.25 -2.67 -14.46
CA LEU A 220 -8.49 -3.43 -14.41
C LEU A 220 -9.37 -2.95 -13.24
N PRO A 221 -10.50 -2.29 -13.51
CA PRO A 221 -11.48 -2.02 -12.46
C PRO A 221 -12.27 -3.29 -12.11
N TYR A 222 -12.71 -3.38 -10.86
CA TYR A 222 -13.50 -4.49 -10.33
C TYR A 222 -14.65 -4.02 -9.44
N GLY A 223 -15.84 -4.56 -9.70
CA GLY A 223 -17.05 -4.23 -8.94
C GLY A 223 -17.47 -2.76 -9.03
N ASN A 224 -18.33 -2.35 -8.10
CA ASN A 224 -18.88 -0.98 -8.02
C ASN A 224 -18.34 -0.20 -6.80
N SER A 225 -17.50 -0.84 -5.99
CA SER A 225 -16.94 -0.27 -4.74
C SER A 225 -15.61 0.46 -4.97
N GLY A 226 -15.23 0.73 -6.22
CA GLY A 226 -13.94 1.33 -6.56
C GLY A 226 -12.76 0.36 -6.52
N GLY A 227 -13.02 -0.94 -6.55
CA GLY A 227 -11.98 -1.97 -6.58
C GLY A 227 -11.17 -1.90 -7.86
N GLU A 228 -9.86 -2.07 -7.76
CA GLU A 228 -8.99 -1.87 -8.91
C GLU A 228 -7.67 -2.62 -8.80
N ALA A 229 -7.18 -3.11 -9.93
CA ALA A 229 -5.88 -3.73 -10.01
C ALA A 229 -5.04 -3.16 -11.15
N VAL A 230 -3.73 -3.09 -10.94
CA VAL A 230 -2.73 -2.97 -12.01
C VAL A 230 -1.91 -4.25 -12.02
N LEU A 231 -1.87 -4.95 -13.14
CA LEU A 231 -1.10 -6.18 -13.33
C LEU A 231 0.03 -5.92 -14.29
N SER A 232 1.25 -6.29 -13.91
CA SER A 232 2.48 -6.09 -14.67
C SER A 232 3.16 -7.43 -14.92
N GLN A 233 3.55 -7.72 -16.16
CA GLN A 233 4.53 -8.74 -16.53
C GLN A 233 5.95 -8.15 -16.67
N VAL A 234 6.09 -6.86 -16.35
CA VAL A 234 7.37 -6.14 -16.26
C VAL A 234 7.83 -6.19 -14.81
N HIS A 235 9.10 -6.55 -14.60
CA HIS A 235 9.72 -6.59 -13.28
C HIS A 235 10.07 -5.18 -12.78
N LEU A 236 9.08 -4.50 -12.21
CA LEU A 236 9.23 -3.17 -11.62
C LEU A 236 9.80 -3.22 -10.20
N GLU A 237 9.72 -4.38 -9.56
CA GLU A 237 10.11 -4.69 -8.19
C GLU A 237 11.56 -5.16 -8.01
N LEU A 238 12.25 -5.47 -9.12
CA LEU A 238 13.60 -5.98 -9.07
C LEU A 238 14.62 -4.82 -9.17
N ASP A 239 15.66 -4.87 -8.33
CA ASP A 239 16.83 -4.01 -8.47
C ASP A 239 17.73 -4.59 -9.56
N ILE A 240 18.26 -3.74 -10.42
CA ILE A 240 19.17 -4.12 -11.51
C ILE A 240 20.38 -4.88 -10.97
N ASN A 241 20.87 -4.51 -9.78
CA ASN A 241 22.03 -5.18 -9.17
C ASN A 241 21.72 -6.60 -8.66
N SER A 242 20.44 -6.96 -8.54
CA SER A 242 19.98 -8.27 -8.09
C SER A 242 19.62 -9.21 -9.24
N MET A 243 19.65 -8.73 -10.48
CA MET A 243 19.24 -9.48 -11.66
C MET A 243 20.43 -10.25 -12.26
N ASP A 244 20.19 -11.50 -12.64
CA ASP A 244 21.08 -12.26 -13.52
C ASP A 244 20.93 -11.78 -14.97
N ILE A 245 21.61 -10.69 -15.31
CA ILE A 245 21.56 -10.08 -16.63
C ILE A 245 22.54 -10.80 -17.56
N GLN A 246 22.03 -11.26 -18.71
CA GLN A 246 22.80 -12.12 -19.60
C GLN A 246 23.85 -11.37 -20.42
N THR A 247 23.62 -10.08 -20.73
CA THR A 247 24.52 -9.29 -21.57
C THR A 247 24.84 -7.92 -20.96
N GLU A 248 26.02 -7.38 -21.26
CA GLU A 248 26.42 -6.05 -20.81
C GLU A 248 25.55 -4.94 -21.44
N GLU A 249 25.08 -5.16 -22.66
CA GLU A 249 24.16 -4.26 -23.36
C GLU A 249 22.82 -4.14 -22.62
N ASP A 250 22.22 -5.28 -22.26
CA ASP A 250 21.00 -5.33 -21.45
C ASP A 250 21.17 -4.62 -20.10
N PHE A 251 22.32 -4.83 -19.44
CA PHE A 251 22.62 -4.18 -18.17
C PHE A 251 22.65 -2.65 -18.30
N ASN A 252 23.30 -2.15 -19.35
CA ASN A 252 23.39 -0.73 -19.62
C ASN A 252 22.03 -0.11 -19.95
N SER A 253 21.22 -0.78 -20.78
CA SER A 253 19.85 -0.36 -21.11
C SER A 253 18.95 -0.28 -19.87
N LEU A 254 18.98 -1.30 -19.02
CA LEU A 254 18.23 -1.30 -17.77
C LEU A 254 18.69 -0.18 -16.83
N LYS A 255 20.00 0.04 -16.72
CA LYS A 255 20.57 1.09 -15.87
C LYS A 255 20.11 2.48 -16.29
N ILE A 256 20.06 2.75 -17.60
CA ILE A 256 19.52 4.00 -18.14
C ILE A 256 18.03 4.15 -17.80
N SER A 257 17.28 3.06 -17.87
CA SER A 257 15.84 3.04 -17.60
C SER A 257 15.49 3.01 -16.11
N ASN A 258 16.46 2.82 -15.20
CA ASN A 258 16.19 2.60 -13.77
C ASN A 258 15.41 3.75 -13.13
N THR A 259 15.82 5.00 -13.38
CA THR A 259 15.10 6.17 -12.85
C THR A 259 13.66 6.18 -13.34
N LYS A 260 13.44 5.82 -14.61
CA LYS A 260 12.10 5.72 -15.18
C LYS A 260 11.29 4.54 -14.64
N ARG A 261 11.93 3.45 -14.21
CA ARG A 261 11.30 2.35 -13.47
C ARG A 261 10.57 2.85 -12.23
N TYR A 262 11.27 3.64 -11.41
CA TYR A 262 10.71 4.22 -10.19
C TYR A 262 9.63 5.27 -10.50
N GLU A 263 9.82 6.11 -11.51
CA GLU A 263 8.77 7.06 -11.93
C GLU A 263 7.48 6.33 -12.34
N ILE A 264 7.57 5.30 -13.18
CA ILE A 264 6.41 4.51 -13.61
C ILE A 264 5.76 3.79 -12.42
N LEU A 265 6.55 3.20 -11.53
CA LEU A 265 6.01 2.56 -10.34
C LEU A 265 5.28 3.56 -9.43
N LYS A 266 5.85 4.75 -9.20
CA LYS A 266 5.19 5.83 -8.46
C LYS A 266 3.90 6.27 -9.14
N GLU A 267 3.90 6.46 -10.45
CA GLU A 267 2.67 6.79 -11.21
C GLU A 267 1.59 5.71 -11.04
N ILE A 268 1.96 4.42 -11.10
CA ILE A 268 1.03 3.31 -10.85
C ILE A 268 0.47 3.37 -9.43
N LEU A 269 1.32 3.53 -8.42
CA LEU A 269 0.91 3.59 -7.01
C LEU A 269 0.00 4.79 -6.73
N ILE A 270 0.33 5.98 -7.25
CA ILE A 270 -0.51 7.18 -7.19
C ILE A 270 -1.85 6.90 -7.87
N SER A 271 -1.85 6.24 -9.02
CA SER A 271 -3.08 5.91 -9.75
C SER A 271 -3.99 4.92 -9.02
N LEU A 272 -3.42 4.14 -8.08
CA LEU A 272 -4.13 3.25 -7.16
C LEU A 272 -4.56 3.97 -5.86
N GLY A 273 -4.19 5.24 -5.68
CA GLY A 273 -4.58 6.06 -4.53
C GLY A 273 -3.56 6.09 -3.38
N LEU A 274 -2.30 5.72 -3.62
CA LEU A 274 -1.24 5.83 -2.62
C LEU A 274 -0.52 7.19 -2.71
N SER A 275 -0.04 7.65 -1.56
CA SER A 275 0.84 8.81 -1.44
C SER A 275 2.29 8.40 -1.69
N CYS A 276 2.89 9.02 -2.70
CA CYS A 276 4.31 8.84 -3.07
C CYS A 276 5.12 10.13 -2.87
N GLU A 277 4.51 11.17 -2.32
CA GLU A 277 5.17 12.44 -2.04
C GLU A 277 5.97 12.32 -0.74
N LEU A 278 7.24 12.73 -0.79
CA LEU A 278 7.99 12.99 0.43
C LEU A 278 7.40 14.25 1.05
N ARG A 279 6.66 14.11 2.17
CA ARG A 279 6.22 15.28 2.92
C ARG A 279 7.44 16.08 3.33
N GLU A 280 7.47 17.37 3.02
CA GLU A 280 8.44 18.27 3.63
C GLU A 280 8.31 18.14 5.14
N ILE A 281 9.42 17.89 5.82
CA ILE A 281 9.45 17.89 7.29
C ILE A 281 8.87 19.24 7.72
N PRO A 282 7.71 19.29 8.40
CA PRO A 282 7.11 20.55 8.75
C PRO A 282 8.11 21.34 9.59
N MET A 283 8.31 22.62 9.24
CA MET A 283 9.23 23.47 9.98
C MET A 283 8.87 23.43 11.46
N LEU A 284 9.88 23.28 12.33
CA LEU A 284 9.68 23.31 13.77
C LEU A 284 8.94 24.59 14.15
N THR A 285 7.70 24.44 14.60
CA THR A 285 6.91 25.57 15.09
C THR A 285 7.27 25.83 16.56
N PRO A 286 7.46 27.09 16.98
CA PRO A 286 7.71 27.39 18.39
C PRO A 286 6.56 26.90 19.26
N ILE A 287 6.86 26.03 20.23
CA ILE A 287 5.93 25.68 21.32
C ILE A 287 5.91 26.85 22.31
N HIS A 288 4.74 27.45 22.48
CA HIS A 288 4.51 28.47 23.50
C HIS A 288 3.92 27.79 24.74
N LEU A 289 4.71 27.67 25.79
CA LEU A 289 4.27 27.13 27.06
C LEU A 289 3.71 28.27 27.93
N LEU A 290 2.41 28.27 28.13
CA LEU A 290 1.73 29.24 28.99
C LEU A 290 1.49 28.59 30.36
N SER A 291 1.97 29.23 31.42
CA SER A 291 1.73 28.81 32.80
C SER A 291 1.40 30.02 33.65
N SER A 292 0.41 29.89 34.53
CA SER A 292 0.14 30.87 35.59
C SER A 292 1.09 30.73 36.79
N ASP A 293 1.87 29.65 36.83
CA ASP A 293 2.85 29.33 37.87
C ASP A 293 4.26 29.37 37.27
N GLU A 294 5.01 30.43 37.56
CA GLU A 294 6.36 30.66 37.06
C GLU A 294 7.37 29.60 37.58
N VAL A 295 7.17 29.05 38.78
CA VAL A 295 8.10 28.09 39.39
C VAL A 295 8.01 26.75 38.65
N ARG A 296 6.79 26.29 38.35
CA ARG A 296 6.59 25.08 37.54
C ARG A 296 7.06 25.25 36.10
N LEU A 297 6.90 26.44 35.54
CA LEU A 297 7.40 26.77 34.21
C LEU A 297 8.92 26.63 34.13
N LEU A 298 9.65 27.17 35.12
CA LEU A 298 11.10 27.08 35.20
C LEU A 298 11.60 25.64 35.39
N LEU A 299 10.90 24.83 36.20
CA LEU A 299 11.23 23.42 36.38
C LEU A 299 11.06 22.62 35.08
N LEU A 300 9.97 22.85 34.34
CA LEU A 300 9.74 22.17 33.06
C LEU A 300 10.75 22.62 32.00
N LEU A 301 11.08 23.91 31.94
CA LEU A 301 12.13 24.44 31.07
C LEU A 301 13.52 23.88 31.40
N GLY A 302 13.79 23.61 32.68
CA GLY A 302 15.01 22.92 33.12
C GLY A 302 15.06 21.46 32.68
N TRP A 303 13.91 20.81 32.54
CA TRP A 303 13.78 19.42 32.08
C TRP A 303 13.85 19.28 30.55
N LEU A 304 13.45 20.33 29.82
CA LEU A 304 13.47 20.40 28.35
C LEU A 304 14.85 20.78 27.77
N LYS A 305 15.81 21.17 28.61
CA LYS A 305 17.22 21.45 28.23
C LYS A 305 18.08 20.19 28.36
#